data_AF-A0A8H2WR67-F1
#
_entry.id   AF-A0A8H2WR67-F1
#
_cell.length_a   1.000
_cell.length_b   1.000
_cell.length_c   1.000
_cell.angle_alpha   90.00
_cell.angle_beta   90.00
_cell.angle_gamma   90.00
#
_symmetry.space_group_name_H-M   'P 1'
#
loop_
_entity.id
_entity.type
_entity.pdbx_description
1 polymer ?
#
loop_
_entity_poly.entity_id
_entity_poly.type
_entity_poly.pdbx_seq_one_letter_code
_entity_poly.pdbx_strand_id
1 'polypeptide(L)'
;MFSKLVKRLRRDNTPELPTVDLCKEDALAQLMHYDTQFLIDDSGSMAGTRWNEAREALMGLAEYTLKHDQDGIEIFFLNDVNKGGSVRNKEEVRQLFYAVKPSGSTPTGLRLEQLLMAYIARIEAARTKSGGQDPLNSGIKPLNLIVITDGEPTDDPEGVIIAAARRLDAGNFSLTQVGIQFIQVGDDKHASKALKELDNHLHKDNNVRDIVDTRPFTGKELTTEVLVAMLLGAINRRVDQIKKPGKE
;
A
#
# COMPACT_ATOMS: atom_id res chain seq x y z
N MET A 1 -16.03 22.28 -9.89
CA MET A 1 -15.43 21.07 -10.54
C MET A 1 -15.84 19.77 -9.87
N PHE A 2 -15.87 19.69 -8.53
CA PHE A 2 -16.26 18.49 -7.76
C PHE A 2 -17.64 17.89 -8.09
N SER A 3 -18.66 18.68 -8.42
CA SER A 3 -19.99 18.10 -8.76
C SER A 3 -20.02 17.36 -10.11
N LYS A 4 -19.06 17.65 -11.02
CA LYS A 4 -18.86 16.86 -12.24
C LYS A 4 -18.08 15.57 -11.95
N LEU A 5 -17.23 15.56 -10.93
CA LEU A 5 -16.39 14.45 -10.50
C LEU A 5 -17.22 13.33 -9.83
N VAL A 6 -18.07 13.69 -8.86
CA VAL A 6 -19.00 12.76 -8.19
C VAL A 6 -20.04 12.19 -9.15
N LYS A 7 -20.46 12.96 -10.17
CA LYS A 7 -21.40 12.51 -11.20
C LYS A 7 -20.83 11.46 -12.16
N ARG A 8 -19.50 11.40 -12.35
CA ARG A 8 -18.85 10.36 -13.18
C ARG A 8 -18.79 9.01 -12.45
N LEU A 9 -18.47 9.02 -11.16
CA LEU A 9 -18.45 7.82 -10.31
C LEU A 9 -19.83 7.15 -10.17
N ARG A 10 -20.93 7.92 -10.18
CA ARG A 10 -22.30 7.39 -10.04
C ARG A 10 -22.89 6.71 -11.29
N ARG A 11 -22.21 6.74 -12.45
CA ARG A 11 -22.73 6.18 -13.71
C ARG A 11 -22.16 4.81 -14.10
N ASP A 12 -21.18 4.30 -13.34
CA ASP A 12 -20.52 3.03 -13.67
C ASP A 12 -21.12 1.86 -12.88
N ASN A 13 -21.80 0.95 -13.59
CA ASN A 13 -22.25 -0.36 -13.09
C ASN A 13 -21.07 -1.35 -12.99
N THR A 14 -20.05 -1.00 -12.22
CA THR A 14 -18.92 -1.89 -11.87
C THR A 14 -19.27 -2.74 -10.65
N PRO A 15 -18.75 -3.98 -10.49
CA PRO A 15 -18.83 -4.69 -9.21
C PRO A 15 -18.13 -3.85 -8.13
N GLU A 16 -18.93 -3.39 -7.19
CA GLU A 16 -18.68 -2.52 -6.03
C GLU A 16 -17.22 -2.09 -5.77
N LEU A 17 -16.75 -1.06 -6.48
CA LEU A 17 -15.83 -0.11 -5.86
C LEU A 17 -16.63 0.59 -4.75
N PRO A 18 -16.16 0.63 -3.50
CA PRO A 18 -16.85 1.36 -2.46
C PRO A 18 -17.03 2.81 -2.94
N THR A 19 -18.26 3.33 -2.84
CA THR A 19 -18.53 4.74 -3.10
C THR A 19 -17.89 5.54 -1.98
N VAL A 20 -16.59 5.77 -2.10
CA VAL A 20 -15.87 6.61 -1.15
C VAL A 20 -16.30 8.03 -1.45
N ASP A 21 -17.02 8.63 -0.50
CA ASP A 21 -17.35 10.04 -0.55
C ASP A 21 -16.07 10.85 -0.32
N LEU A 22 -15.32 11.07 -1.40
CA LEU A 22 -14.09 11.87 -1.44
C LEU A 22 -14.32 13.32 -0.96
N CYS A 23 -15.58 13.75 -0.78
CA CYS A 23 -15.93 15.06 -0.21
C CYS A 23 -15.87 15.10 1.32
N LYS A 24 -15.61 13.98 2.02
CA LYS A 24 -15.34 14.02 3.46
C LYS A 24 -13.85 14.25 3.66
N GLU A 25 -13.50 15.47 4.07
CA GLU A 25 -12.17 15.85 4.60
C GLU A 25 -11.62 14.82 5.62
N ASP A 26 -12.52 14.09 6.30
CA ASP A 26 -12.21 13.00 7.24
C ASP A 26 -11.53 11.77 6.62
N ALA A 27 -11.72 11.49 5.32
CA ALA A 27 -11.24 10.22 4.75
C ALA A 27 -9.71 10.22 4.62
N LEU A 28 -9.13 11.30 4.09
CA LEU A 28 -7.66 11.46 4.03
C LEU A 28 -7.04 11.73 5.39
N ALA A 29 -7.77 12.36 6.32
CA ALA A 29 -7.30 12.53 7.69
C ALA A 29 -6.98 11.18 8.33
N GLN A 30 -7.68 10.10 7.95
CA GLN A 30 -7.33 8.75 8.39
C GLN A 30 -5.95 8.31 7.87
N LEU A 31 -5.56 8.65 6.63
CA LEU A 31 -4.23 8.34 6.09
C LEU A 31 -3.11 8.99 6.91
N MET A 32 -3.33 10.18 7.47
CA MET A 32 -2.33 10.89 8.30
C MET A 32 -1.96 10.16 9.59
N HIS A 33 -2.83 9.25 10.06
CA HIS A 33 -2.57 8.42 11.24
C HIS A 33 -1.65 7.23 10.92
N TYR A 34 -1.41 6.95 9.64
CA TYR A 34 -0.55 5.87 9.17
C TYR A 34 0.72 6.45 8.53
N ASP A 35 1.81 5.71 8.66
CA ASP A 35 3.01 5.89 7.87
C ASP A 35 2.75 5.25 6.50
N THR A 36 2.48 6.05 5.47
CA THR A 36 2.10 5.55 4.14
C THR A 36 3.31 5.51 3.21
N GLN A 37 3.70 4.30 2.83
CA GLN A 37 4.86 4.04 1.98
C GLN A 37 4.41 3.37 0.68
N PHE A 38 4.95 3.82 -0.44
CA PHE A 38 4.71 3.25 -1.76
C PHE A 38 5.93 2.45 -2.20
N LEU A 39 5.76 1.16 -2.46
CA LEU A 39 6.76 0.32 -3.10
C LEU A 39 6.39 0.15 -4.57
N ILE A 40 7.18 0.75 -5.45
CA ILE A 40 6.92 0.77 -6.88
C ILE A 40 7.78 -0.28 -7.57
N ASP A 41 7.13 -1.11 -8.38
CA ASP A 41 7.78 -2.01 -9.30
C ASP A 41 8.47 -1.21 -10.40
N ASP A 42 9.80 -1.28 -10.44
CA ASP A 42 10.67 -0.74 -11.45
C ASP A 42 11.32 -1.85 -12.29
N SER A 43 10.68 -3.02 -12.39
CA SER A 43 11.09 -4.11 -13.27
C SER A 43 10.95 -3.74 -14.74
N GLY A 44 11.55 -4.55 -15.63
CA GLY A 44 11.49 -4.29 -17.07
C GLY A 44 10.07 -4.33 -17.66
N SER A 45 9.14 -5.08 -17.07
CA SER A 45 7.75 -5.20 -17.56
C SER A 45 6.96 -3.91 -17.42
N MET A 46 7.31 -3.07 -16.44
CA MET A 46 6.66 -1.78 -16.21
C MET A 46 6.96 -0.74 -17.29
N ALA A 47 7.98 -0.95 -18.13
CA ALA A 47 8.42 0.03 -19.12
C ALA A 47 7.28 0.50 -20.05
N GLY A 48 7.15 1.82 -20.20
CA GLY A 48 6.15 2.43 -21.08
C GLY A 48 4.90 2.88 -20.34
N THR A 49 3.73 2.39 -20.75
CA THR A 49 2.43 2.89 -20.28
C THR A 49 2.23 2.65 -18.78
N ARG A 50 2.58 1.46 -18.27
CA ARG A 50 2.40 1.07 -16.86
C ARG A 50 3.22 1.93 -15.90
N TRP A 51 4.49 2.20 -16.25
CA TRP A 51 5.35 3.14 -15.51
C TRP A 51 4.80 4.57 -15.51
N ASN A 52 4.32 5.04 -16.67
CA ASN A 52 3.73 6.37 -16.76
C ASN A 52 2.43 6.46 -15.96
N GLU A 53 1.59 5.44 -15.99
CA GLU A 53 0.34 5.35 -15.24
C GLU A 53 0.59 5.45 -13.73
N ALA A 54 1.52 4.64 -13.20
CA ALA A 54 1.94 4.73 -11.80
C ALA A 54 2.48 6.13 -11.45
N ARG A 55 3.31 6.72 -12.32
CA ARG A 55 3.84 8.08 -12.14
C ARG A 55 2.72 9.11 -12.03
N GLU A 56 1.80 9.14 -12.97
CA GLU A 56 0.73 10.16 -13.02
C GLU A 56 -0.22 10.01 -11.82
N ALA A 57 -0.54 8.78 -11.40
CA ALA A 57 -1.35 8.53 -10.21
C ALA A 57 -0.68 9.06 -8.93
N LEU A 58 0.61 8.80 -8.75
CA LEU A 58 1.37 9.27 -7.60
C LEU A 58 1.61 10.78 -7.63
N MET A 59 1.82 11.37 -8.82
CA MET A 59 1.92 12.82 -8.98
C MET A 59 0.64 13.52 -8.52
N GLY A 60 -0.53 13.02 -8.94
CA GLY A 60 -1.80 13.56 -8.50
C GLY A 60 -2.06 13.32 -7.01
N LEU A 61 -1.64 12.17 -6.48
CA LEU A 61 -1.72 11.90 -5.05
C LEU A 61 -0.87 12.88 -4.24
N ALA A 62 0.39 13.11 -4.62
CA ALA A 62 1.28 14.05 -3.94
C ALA A 62 0.74 15.50 -3.96
N GLU A 63 0.15 15.93 -5.07
CA GLU A 63 -0.53 17.24 -5.16
C GLU A 63 -1.77 17.32 -4.25
N TYR A 64 -2.41 16.18 -3.99
CA TYR A 64 -3.57 16.07 -3.12
C TYR A 64 -3.19 15.97 -1.63
N THR A 65 -2.15 15.21 -1.29
CA THR A 65 -1.69 15.02 0.10
C THR A 65 -1.10 16.29 0.69
N LEU A 66 -0.40 17.14 -0.09
CA LEU A 66 0.09 18.45 0.38
C LEU A 66 -0.94 19.34 1.06
N LYS A 67 -2.21 19.21 0.67
CA LYS A 67 -3.30 20.02 1.24
C LYS A 67 -3.67 19.59 2.65
N HIS A 68 -3.26 18.39 3.06
CA HIS A 68 -3.72 17.75 4.29
C HIS A 68 -2.55 17.26 5.17
N ASP A 69 -1.43 16.87 4.58
CA ASP A 69 -0.24 16.33 5.25
C ASP A 69 1.03 17.05 4.78
N GLN A 70 1.85 17.53 5.73
CA GLN A 70 3.11 18.20 5.44
C GLN A 70 4.29 17.22 5.33
N ASP A 71 4.12 15.98 5.80
CA ASP A 71 5.18 14.97 5.83
C ASP A 71 5.44 14.39 4.41
N GLY A 72 4.44 14.43 3.53
CA GLY A 72 4.52 13.91 2.16
C GLY A 72 4.20 12.41 2.08
N ILE A 73 4.63 11.76 1.00
CA ILE A 73 4.56 10.30 0.84
C ILE A 73 5.98 9.75 0.66
N GLU A 74 6.25 8.54 1.15
CA GLU A 74 7.53 7.88 0.93
C GLU A 74 7.41 6.93 -0.26
N ILE A 75 8.36 7.01 -1.20
CA ILE A 75 8.44 6.12 -2.36
C ILE A 75 9.71 5.28 -2.28
N PHE A 76 9.58 3.98 -2.47
CA PHE A 76 10.64 2.99 -2.61
C PHE A 76 10.48 2.26 -3.95
N PHE A 77 11.57 1.68 -4.44
CA PHE A 77 11.56 0.84 -5.65
C PHE A 77 12.01 -0.59 -5.32
N LEU A 78 11.63 -1.55 -6.17
CA LEU A 78 12.02 -2.96 -6.04
C LEU A 78 13.52 -3.16 -6.32
N ASN A 79 14.01 -2.64 -7.45
CA ASN A 79 15.36 -2.85 -7.95
C ASN A 79 16.30 -1.71 -7.54
N ASP A 80 15.92 -0.45 -7.77
CA ASP A 80 16.73 0.73 -7.46
C ASP A 80 16.59 1.17 -5.98
N VAL A 81 17.06 0.31 -5.06
CA VAL A 81 16.84 0.45 -3.60
C VAL A 81 17.31 1.77 -2.96
N ASN A 82 18.25 2.47 -3.61
CA ASN A 82 18.84 3.74 -3.15
C ASN A 82 18.19 4.98 -3.78
N LYS A 83 17.26 4.82 -4.71
CA LYS A 83 16.63 5.92 -5.45
C LYS A 83 15.24 6.28 -4.92
N GLY A 84 14.80 5.66 -3.83
CA GLY A 84 13.59 6.07 -3.12
C GLY A 84 13.77 7.36 -2.32
N GLY A 85 12.67 7.90 -1.80
CA GLY A 85 12.68 9.08 -0.94
C GLY A 85 11.29 9.59 -0.57
N SER A 86 11.26 10.49 0.41
CA SER A 86 10.07 11.28 0.73
C SER A 86 9.86 12.32 -0.37
N VAL A 87 8.65 12.35 -0.91
CA VAL A 87 8.22 13.32 -1.92
C VAL A 87 7.02 14.08 -1.39
N ARG A 88 7.06 15.39 -1.58
CA ARG A 88 6.02 16.30 -1.12
C ARG A 88 5.20 16.83 -2.26
N ASN A 89 5.73 16.96 -3.47
CA ASN A 89 4.98 17.54 -4.59
C ASN A 89 5.12 16.70 -5.86
N LYS A 90 4.27 17.01 -6.85
CA LYS A 90 4.27 16.30 -8.14
C LYS A 90 5.59 16.46 -8.90
N GLU A 91 6.32 17.57 -8.74
CA GLU A 91 7.63 17.77 -9.36
C GLU A 91 8.67 16.80 -8.80
N GLU A 92 8.71 16.58 -7.49
CA GLU A 92 9.59 15.62 -6.82
C GLU A 92 9.27 14.17 -7.25
N VAL A 93 7.99 13.79 -7.33
CA VAL A 93 7.57 12.49 -7.89
C VAL A 93 8.09 12.33 -9.32
N ARG A 94 7.89 13.35 -10.16
CA ARG A 94 8.33 13.33 -11.56
C ARG A 94 9.85 13.16 -11.67
N GLN A 95 10.61 13.88 -10.86
CA GLN A 95 12.08 13.77 -10.82
C GLN A 95 12.53 12.38 -10.40
N LEU A 96 11.87 11.78 -9.41
CA LEU A 96 12.15 10.42 -8.96
C LEU A 96 11.97 9.40 -10.10
N PHE A 97 10.83 9.47 -10.81
CA PHE A 97 10.50 8.59 -11.94
C PHE A 97 11.35 8.85 -13.19
N TYR A 98 12.02 10.00 -13.30
CA TYR A 98 13.01 10.26 -14.35
C TYR A 98 14.41 9.75 -13.98
N ALA A 99 14.72 9.67 -12.68
CA ALA A 99 16.00 9.17 -12.19
C ALA A 99 16.08 7.63 -12.20
N VAL A 100 14.93 6.95 -12.14
CA VAL A 100 14.81 5.49 -12.18
C VAL A 100 14.32 5.03 -13.55
N LYS A 101 14.92 3.96 -14.07
CA LYS A 101 14.52 3.36 -15.35
C LYS A 101 14.04 1.92 -15.14
N PRO A 102 12.81 1.58 -15.57
CA PRO A 102 12.29 0.22 -15.48
C PRO A 102 13.26 -0.80 -16.07
N SER A 103 13.77 -1.71 -15.24
CA SER A 103 14.72 -2.76 -15.61
C SER A 103 14.82 -3.85 -14.53
N GLY A 104 15.30 -5.04 -14.91
CA GLY A 104 15.45 -6.15 -13.97
C GLY A 104 14.16 -6.94 -13.76
N SER A 105 14.18 -7.77 -12.71
CA SER A 105 13.10 -8.67 -12.31
C SER A 105 12.15 -8.00 -11.31
N THR A 106 11.23 -8.77 -10.74
CA THR A 106 10.24 -8.30 -9.75
C THR A 106 10.54 -8.94 -8.38
N PRO A 107 11.63 -8.55 -7.68
CA PRO A 107 12.04 -9.14 -6.40
C PRO A 107 11.20 -8.61 -5.22
N THR A 108 9.91 -8.90 -5.26
CA THR A 108 8.93 -8.38 -4.29
C THR A 108 9.23 -8.84 -2.87
N GLY A 109 9.50 -10.13 -2.66
CA GLY A 109 9.77 -10.70 -1.35
C GLY A 109 10.99 -10.08 -0.68
N LEU A 110 12.12 -10.01 -1.39
CA LEU A 110 13.35 -9.40 -0.89
C LEU A 110 13.13 -7.96 -0.43
N ARG A 111 12.41 -7.16 -1.24
CA ARG A 111 12.19 -5.75 -0.92
C ARG A 111 11.18 -5.56 0.21
N LEU A 112 10.14 -6.39 0.26
CA LEU A 112 9.21 -6.44 1.40
C LEU A 112 9.94 -6.80 2.68
N GLU A 113 10.85 -7.78 2.67
CA GLU A 113 11.59 -8.19 3.86
C GLU A 113 12.39 -7.02 4.44
N GLN A 114 13.12 -6.29 3.59
CA GLN A 114 13.91 -5.15 4.02
C GLN A 114 13.04 -4.07 4.71
N LEU A 115 11.91 -3.69 4.10
CA LEU A 115 11.05 -2.64 4.63
C LEU A 115 10.29 -3.09 5.89
N LEU A 116 9.67 -4.28 5.85
CA LEU A 116 8.87 -4.81 6.95
C LEU A 116 9.75 -5.12 8.17
N MET A 117 10.90 -5.77 7.98
CA MET A 117 11.76 -6.13 9.11
C MET A 117 12.40 -4.91 9.75
N ALA A 118 12.76 -3.89 8.98
CA ALA A 118 13.24 -2.61 9.52
C ALA A 118 12.15 -1.91 10.36
N TYR A 119 10.91 -1.88 9.86
CA TYR A 119 9.78 -1.33 10.60
C TYR A 119 9.47 -2.11 11.89
N ILE A 120 9.40 -3.44 11.80
CA ILE A 120 9.11 -4.31 12.95
C ILE A 120 10.19 -4.19 14.02
N ALA A 121 11.48 -4.18 13.64
CA ALA A 121 12.57 -3.97 14.59
C ALA A 121 12.46 -2.62 15.31
N ARG A 122 12.00 -1.56 14.60
CA ARG A 122 11.78 -0.23 15.18
C ARG A 122 10.69 -0.23 16.25
N ILE A 123 9.53 -0.86 15.98
CA ILE A 123 8.42 -0.94 16.97
C ILE A 123 8.75 -1.87 18.14
N GLU A 124 9.48 -2.97 17.92
CA GLU A 124 9.95 -3.87 18.99
C GLU A 124 10.94 -3.17 19.93
N ALA A 125 11.89 -2.41 19.36
CA ALA A 125 12.83 -1.62 20.14
C ALA A 125 12.12 -0.52 20.96
N ALA A 126 11.12 0.14 20.37
CA ALA A 126 10.32 1.15 21.06
C ALA A 126 9.51 0.55 22.22
N ARG A 127 8.86 -0.60 21.99
CA ARG A 127 8.13 -1.33 23.04
C ARG A 127 9.03 -1.74 24.20
N THR A 128 10.23 -2.21 23.89
CA THR A 128 11.23 -2.59 24.90
C THR A 128 11.62 -1.38 25.76
N LYS A 129 11.85 -0.22 25.14
CA LYS A 129 12.17 1.04 25.85
C LYS A 129 11.01 1.52 26.72
N SER A 130 9.76 1.29 26.31
CA SER A 130 8.55 1.70 27.04
C SER A 130 8.07 0.67 28.08
N GLY A 131 8.90 -0.32 28.46
CA GLY A 131 8.56 -1.30 29.49
C GLY A 131 7.40 -2.23 29.12
N GLY A 132 7.21 -2.50 27.82
CA GLY A 132 6.19 -3.43 27.32
C GLY A 132 4.83 -2.79 26.98
N GLN A 133 4.66 -1.48 27.17
CA GLN A 133 3.47 -0.75 26.75
C GLN A 133 3.33 -0.66 25.22
N ASP A 134 2.10 -0.46 24.74
CA ASP A 134 1.75 -0.39 23.32
C ASP A 134 2.56 0.70 22.57
N PRO A 135 3.19 0.39 21.42
CA PRO A 135 3.91 1.37 20.59
C PRO A 135 3.06 2.52 20.07
N LEU A 136 1.73 2.46 20.11
CA LEU A 136 0.89 3.63 19.81
C LEU A 136 1.28 4.84 20.68
N ASN A 137 1.82 4.61 21.89
CA ASN A 137 2.36 5.65 22.76
C ASN A 137 3.84 6.01 22.49
N SER A 138 4.52 5.28 21.59
CA SER A 138 5.92 5.49 21.23
C SER A 138 6.13 6.49 20.09
N GLY A 139 5.05 7.00 19.51
CA GLY A 139 5.08 7.96 18.39
C GLY A 139 5.35 7.31 17.02
N ILE A 140 5.47 5.98 16.94
CA ILE A 140 5.59 5.26 15.67
C ILE A 140 4.20 4.98 15.10
N LYS A 141 3.86 5.67 14.00
CA LYS A 141 2.60 5.46 13.28
C LYS A 141 2.52 4.02 12.70
N PRO A 142 1.34 3.38 12.69
CA PRO A 142 1.13 2.12 11.97
C PRO A 142 1.52 2.22 10.48
N LEU A 143 2.09 1.15 9.92
CA LEU A 143 2.57 1.12 8.53
C LEU A 143 1.44 0.75 7.55
N ASN A 144 1.30 1.55 6.51
CA ASN A 144 0.48 1.26 5.34
C ASN A 144 1.38 1.18 4.09
N LEU A 145 1.80 -0.04 3.73
CA LEU A 145 2.69 -0.28 2.61
C LEU A 145 1.90 -0.62 1.35
N ILE A 146 1.98 0.21 0.32
CA ILE A 146 1.26 0.03 -0.95
C ILE A 146 2.24 -0.39 -2.03
N VAL A 147 2.08 -1.61 -2.54
CA VAL A 147 2.89 -2.15 -3.62
C VAL A 147 2.16 -1.93 -4.94
N ILE A 148 2.78 -1.22 -5.89
CA ILE A 148 2.24 -1.02 -7.25
C ILE A 148 3.10 -1.83 -8.21
N THR A 149 2.52 -2.84 -8.86
CA THR A 149 3.25 -3.80 -9.72
C THR A 149 2.41 -4.27 -10.90
N ASP A 150 3.06 -4.66 -11.99
CA ASP A 150 2.43 -5.30 -13.16
C ASP A 150 2.79 -6.77 -13.34
N GLY A 151 3.65 -7.30 -12.46
CA GLY A 151 4.31 -8.59 -12.65
C GLY A 151 4.09 -9.56 -11.50
N GLU A 152 4.31 -10.84 -11.81
CA GLU A 152 4.44 -11.88 -10.80
C GLU A 152 5.77 -11.70 -10.03
N PRO A 153 5.76 -11.82 -8.68
CA PRO A 153 6.99 -11.86 -7.90
C PRO A 153 7.97 -12.93 -8.42
N THR A 154 9.25 -12.58 -8.54
CA THR A 154 10.31 -13.52 -8.97
C THR A 154 10.97 -14.28 -7.81
N ASP A 155 10.48 -14.07 -6.60
CA ASP A 155 10.93 -14.62 -5.32
C ASP A 155 9.73 -14.96 -4.43
N ASP A 156 9.94 -15.16 -3.12
CA ASP A 156 8.91 -15.60 -2.17
C ASP A 156 8.44 -14.45 -1.25
N PRO A 157 7.43 -13.64 -1.66
CA PRO A 157 6.82 -12.67 -0.76
C PRO A 157 5.90 -13.31 0.29
N GLU A 158 5.36 -14.51 0.04
CA GLU A 158 4.48 -15.21 0.97
C GLU A 158 5.21 -15.52 2.29
N GLY A 159 6.37 -16.16 2.20
CA GLY A 159 7.18 -16.49 3.38
C GLY A 159 7.55 -15.26 4.22
N VAL A 160 7.87 -14.15 3.55
CA VAL A 160 8.20 -12.87 4.19
C VAL A 160 7.01 -12.27 4.93
N ILE A 161 5.84 -12.26 4.29
CA ILE A 161 4.60 -11.73 4.88
C ILE A 161 4.19 -12.58 6.09
N ILE A 162 4.27 -13.91 5.99
CA ILE A 162 3.99 -14.83 7.11
C ILE A 162 4.97 -14.57 8.27
N ALA A 163 6.26 -14.43 7.99
CA ALA A 163 7.26 -14.13 9.02
C ALA A 163 6.97 -12.79 9.73
N ALA A 164 6.60 -11.76 8.96
CA ALA A 164 6.19 -10.46 9.51
C ALA A 164 4.94 -10.58 10.40
N ALA A 165 3.90 -11.27 9.93
CA ALA A 165 2.66 -11.49 10.67
C ALA A 165 2.91 -12.23 11.99
N ARG A 166 3.71 -13.30 11.98
CA ARG A 166 4.08 -14.06 13.19
C ARG A 166 4.84 -13.21 14.21
N ARG A 167 5.76 -12.35 13.76
CA ARG A 167 6.46 -11.42 14.66
C ARG A 167 5.51 -10.40 15.26
N LEU A 168 4.57 -9.88 14.47
CA LEU A 168 3.55 -8.95 14.95
C LEU A 168 2.64 -9.60 16.01
N ASP A 169 2.25 -10.86 15.80
CA ASP A 169 1.47 -11.64 16.76
C ASP A 169 2.25 -11.95 18.05
N ALA A 170 3.48 -12.46 17.93
CA ALA A 170 4.35 -12.74 19.07
C ALA A 170 4.64 -11.48 19.90
N GLY A 171 4.78 -10.35 19.21
CA GLY A 171 4.94 -9.03 19.80
C GLY A 171 3.63 -8.37 20.24
N ASN A 172 2.49 -9.08 20.23
CA ASN A 172 1.16 -8.60 20.64
C ASN A 172 0.85 -7.16 20.17
N PHE A 173 1.25 -6.85 18.93
CA PHE A 173 1.02 -5.54 18.33
C PHE A 173 -0.41 -5.44 17.79
N SER A 174 -0.93 -4.21 17.66
CA SER A 174 -2.26 -3.96 17.08
C SER A 174 -2.45 -4.68 15.74
N LEU A 175 -3.66 -5.18 15.47
CA LEU A 175 -4.01 -5.79 14.18
C LEU A 175 -3.86 -4.79 13.02
N THR A 176 -4.00 -3.49 13.28
CA THR A 176 -3.76 -2.42 12.29
C THR A 176 -2.31 -1.94 12.21
N GLN A 177 -1.39 -2.50 13.00
CA GLN A 177 -0.01 -2.00 13.09
C GLN A 177 0.72 -2.01 11.74
N VAL A 178 0.43 -3.01 10.91
CA VAL A 178 0.96 -3.14 9.55
C VAL A 178 -0.19 -3.59 8.66
N GLY A 179 -0.33 -3.00 7.48
CA GLY A 179 -0.96 -3.69 6.38
C GLY A 179 -0.34 -3.33 5.04
N ILE A 180 -0.47 -4.27 4.13
CA ILE A 180 0.16 -4.31 2.82
C ILE A 180 -0.98 -4.32 1.80
N GLN A 181 -0.93 -3.40 0.84
CA GLN A 181 -1.90 -3.36 -0.25
C GLN A 181 -1.18 -3.56 -1.58
N PHE A 182 -1.51 -4.62 -2.31
CA PHE A 182 -1.04 -4.78 -3.69
C PHE A 182 -2.03 -4.18 -4.67
N ILE A 183 -1.55 -3.31 -5.55
CA ILE A 183 -2.29 -2.70 -6.64
C ILE A 183 -1.67 -3.17 -7.94
N GLN A 184 -2.45 -3.92 -8.72
CA GLN A 184 -2.02 -4.36 -10.03
C GLN A 184 -2.22 -3.25 -11.07
N VAL A 185 -1.16 -2.97 -11.83
CA VAL A 185 -1.20 -2.15 -13.04
C VAL A 185 -1.08 -3.06 -14.26
N GLY A 186 -1.90 -2.83 -15.29
CA GLY A 186 -1.94 -3.69 -16.47
C GLY A 186 -2.61 -5.06 -16.23
N ASP A 187 -2.77 -5.82 -17.30
CA ASP A 187 -3.67 -6.99 -17.39
C ASP A 187 -2.96 -8.35 -17.35
N ASP A 188 -1.75 -8.40 -16.78
CA ASP A 188 -1.00 -9.66 -16.68
C ASP A 188 -1.73 -10.67 -15.78
N LYS A 189 -2.10 -11.82 -16.36
CA LYS A 189 -2.88 -12.85 -15.67
C LYS A 189 -2.07 -13.62 -14.62
N HIS A 190 -0.76 -13.73 -14.80
CA HIS A 190 0.13 -14.38 -13.84
C HIS A 190 0.26 -13.50 -12.60
N ALA A 191 0.47 -12.20 -12.79
CA ALA A 191 0.42 -11.21 -11.71
C ALA A 191 -0.93 -11.26 -10.98
N SER A 192 -2.06 -11.24 -11.70
CA SER A 192 -3.39 -11.33 -11.07
C SER A 192 -3.57 -12.59 -10.22
N LYS A 193 -3.05 -13.74 -10.69
CA LYS A 193 -3.14 -15.00 -9.97
C LYS A 193 -2.28 -14.97 -8.71
N ALA A 194 -1.01 -14.56 -8.83
CA ALA A 194 -0.08 -14.50 -7.71
C ALA A 194 -0.57 -13.55 -6.60
N LEU A 195 -1.05 -12.35 -6.97
CA LEU A 195 -1.61 -11.41 -6.01
C LEU A 195 -2.86 -11.97 -5.31
N LYS A 196 -3.73 -12.66 -6.05
CA LYS A 196 -4.93 -13.28 -5.46
C LYS A 196 -4.59 -14.37 -4.44
N GLU A 197 -3.52 -15.12 -4.65
CA GLU A 197 -3.03 -16.14 -3.72
C GLU A 197 -2.51 -15.49 -2.42
N LEU A 198 -1.82 -14.35 -2.52
CA LEU A 198 -1.40 -13.57 -1.34
C LEU A 198 -2.59 -13.06 -0.49
N ASP A 199 -3.71 -12.73 -1.11
CA ASP A 199 -4.90 -12.21 -0.42
C ASP A 199 -5.70 -13.31 0.33
N ASN A 200 -6.03 -14.40 -0.38
CA ASN A 200 -7.08 -15.32 0.07
C ASN A 200 -6.56 -16.43 0.99
N HIS A 201 -5.29 -16.81 0.86
CA HIS A 201 -4.77 -18.07 1.42
C HIS A 201 -3.81 -17.85 2.58
N LEU A 202 -3.04 -16.74 2.60
CA LEU A 202 -1.97 -16.54 3.58
C LEU A 202 -2.43 -16.66 5.04
N HIS A 203 -3.46 -15.92 5.43
CA HIS A 203 -3.87 -15.85 6.83
C HIS A 203 -4.54 -17.14 7.31
N LYS A 204 -5.38 -17.75 6.46
CA LYS A 204 -6.15 -18.97 6.81
C LYS A 204 -5.26 -20.20 6.88
N ASP A 205 -4.41 -20.39 5.88
CA ASP A 205 -3.63 -21.62 5.75
C ASP A 205 -2.48 -21.66 6.76
N ASN A 206 -2.02 -20.50 7.22
CA ASN A 206 -0.88 -20.38 8.13
C ASN A 206 -1.24 -19.97 9.56
N ASN A 207 -2.53 -19.76 9.87
CA ASN A 207 -3.03 -19.30 11.16
C ASN A 207 -2.30 -18.04 11.67
N VAL A 208 -2.25 -17.01 10.82
CA VAL A 208 -1.64 -15.70 11.12
C VAL A 208 -2.67 -14.59 10.90
N ARG A 209 -2.43 -13.41 11.47
CA ARG A 209 -3.27 -12.22 11.20
C ARG A 209 -3.34 -11.88 9.71
N ASP A 210 -4.50 -11.37 9.29
CA ASP A 210 -4.71 -10.84 7.95
C ASP A 210 -4.13 -9.42 7.84
N ILE A 211 -3.09 -9.27 7.02
CA ILE A 211 -2.38 -8.00 6.80
C ILE A 211 -2.25 -7.64 5.32
N VAL A 212 -2.81 -8.44 4.41
CA VAL A 212 -2.68 -8.25 2.96
C VAL A 212 -4.05 -7.97 2.36
N ASP A 213 -4.12 -6.96 1.49
CA ASP A 213 -5.26 -6.75 0.60
C ASP A 213 -4.74 -6.63 -0.83
N THR A 214 -5.46 -7.19 -1.81
CA THR A 214 -5.09 -7.04 -3.21
C THR A 214 -6.18 -6.43 -4.07
N ARG A 215 -5.75 -5.63 -5.04
CA ARG A 215 -6.59 -5.01 -6.04
C ARG A 215 -6.13 -5.43 -7.43
N PRO A 216 -6.83 -6.38 -8.07
CA PRO A 216 -6.51 -6.79 -9.43
C PRO A 216 -6.87 -5.67 -10.42
N PHE A 217 -6.29 -5.74 -11.60
CA PHE A 217 -6.61 -4.81 -12.67
C PHE A 217 -8.07 -4.96 -13.12
N THR A 218 -8.81 -3.85 -13.14
CA THR A 218 -10.25 -3.84 -13.46
C THR A 218 -10.55 -3.35 -14.88
N GLY A 219 -9.58 -3.41 -15.79
CA GLY A 219 -9.76 -2.91 -17.17
C GLY A 219 -9.64 -1.39 -17.32
N LYS A 220 -9.22 -0.68 -16.26
CA LYS A 220 -9.06 0.78 -16.25
C LYS A 220 -7.67 1.12 -15.73
N GLU A 221 -7.10 2.16 -16.31
CA GLU A 221 -5.84 2.76 -15.84
C GLU A 221 -5.98 3.21 -14.37
N LEU A 222 -4.92 3.03 -13.60
CA LEU A 222 -4.69 3.58 -12.28
C LEU A 222 -4.58 5.09 -12.40
N THR A 223 -5.69 5.77 -12.15
CA THR A 223 -5.72 7.22 -12.00
C THR A 223 -5.55 7.60 -10.53
N THR A 224 -5.26 8.87 -10.27
CA THR A 224 -5.23 9.44 -8.91
C THR A 224 -6.52 9.15 -8.14
N GLU A 225 -7.68 9.28 -8.77
CA GLU A 225 -8.97 9.04 -8.12
C GLU A 225 -9.16 7.57 -7.73
N VAL A 226 -8.72 6.66 -8.60
CA VAL A 226 -8.76 5.22 -8.34
C VAL A 226 -7.82 4.90 -7.19
N LEU A 227 -6.59 5.43 -7.21
CA LEU A 227 -5.61 5.23 -6.16
C LEU A 227 -6.13 5.72 -4.80
N VAL A 228 -6.62 6.97 -4.72
CA VAL A 228 -7.18 7.52 -3.47
C VAL A 228 -8.35 6.67 -2.96
N ALA A 229 -9.27 6.24 -3.83
CA ALA A 229 -10.38 5.38 -3.43
C ALA A 229 -9.90 4.03 -2.87
N MET A 230 -8.86 3.44 -3.47
CA MET A 230 -8.26 2.18 -3.01
C MET A 230 -7.61 2.31 -1.62
N LEU A 231 -6.88 3.40 -1.37
CA LEU A 231 -6.24 3.68 -0.08
C LEU A 231 -7.28 3.80 1.05
N LEU A 232 -8.33 4.56 0.79
CA LEU A 232 -9.42 4.78 1.75
C LEU A 232 -10.22 3.49 1.99
N GLY A 233 -10.44 2.68 0.96
CA GLY A 233 -11.10 1.39 1.09
C GLY A 233 -10.30 0.38 1.93
N ALA A 234 -8.97 0.34 1.80
CA ALA A 234 -8.12 -0.56 2.58
C ALA A 234 -8.05 -0.18 4.08
N ILE A 235 -8.00 1.11 4.40
CA ILE A 235 -8.00 1.56 5.81
C ILE A 235 -9.35 1.28 6.46
N ASN A 236 -10.46 1.67 5.82
CA ASN A 236 -11.79 1.46 6.40
C ASN A 236 -12.08 -0.02 6.67
N ARG A 237 -11.71 -0.93 5.76
CA ARG A 237 -11.90 -2.37 5.96
C ARG A 237 -11.14 -2.91 7.17
N ARG A 238 -9.90 -2.49 7.37
CA ARG A 238 -9.10 -2.90 8.55
C ARG A 238 -9.72 -2.37 9.85
N VAL A 239 -10.19 -1.12 9.83
CA VAL A 239 -10.92 -0.54 10.98
C VAL A 239 -12.22 -1.30 11.26
N ASP A 240 -12.95 -1.71 10.23
CA ASP A 240 -14.20 -2.48 10.37
C ASP A 240 -13.97 -3.92 10.85
N GLN A 241 -12.86 -4.56 10.45
CA GLN A 241 -12.46 -5.88 10.95
C GLN A 241 -12.22 -5.85 12.47
N ILE A 242 -11.57 -4.80 12.99
CA ILE A 242 -11.38 -4.61 14.44
C ILE A 242 -12.71 -4.43 15.18
N LYS A 243 -13.67 -3.70 14.59
CA LYS A 243 -14.99 -3.45 15.20
C LYS A 243 -15.91 -4.68 15.19
N LYS A 244 -15.57 -5.74 14.46
CA LYS A 244 -16.32 -7.00 14.42
C LYS A 244 -15.63 -8.13 15.22
N PRO A 245 -15.32 -8.00 16.53
CA PRO A 245 -14.93 -9.17 17.29
C PRO A 245 -16.21 -9.95 17.66
N GLY A 246 -16.35 -11.18 17.16
CA GLY A 246 -17.31 -12.17 17.66
C GLY A 246 -18.75 -12.06 17.15
N LYS A 247 -19.04 -12.71 16.01
CA LYS A 247 -20.28 -13.47 15.84
C LYS A 247 -19.90 -14.90 15.50
N GLU A 248 -19.48 -15.63 16.52
CA GLU A 248 -19.65 -17.08 16.61
C GLU A 248 -20.51 -17.35 17.85
#